data_AF-A0A3P8IQZ9-F1
#
_entry.id   AF-A0A3P8IQZ9-F1
#
_cell.length_a   1.000
_cell.length_b   1.000
_cell.length_c   1.000
_cell.angle_alpha   90.00
_cell.angle_beta   90.00
_cell.angle_gamma   90.00
#
_symmetry.space_group_name_H-M   'P 1'
#
loop_
_entity.id
_entity.type
_entity.pdbx_description
1 polymer ?
#
loop_
_entity_poly.entity_id
_entity_poly.type
_entity_poly.pdbx_seq_one_letter_code
_entity_poly.pdbx_strand_id
1 'polypeptide(L)'
;MSAISLIQPDRDLFSWPQYWAACFGPAPFLPMSREEMDQLGWDSCDIILVTGDAYVDHPSFGMAICGRMLEAQGFRVGIISQPDWNNKDEFMRLGKPNLFFGVTAGNMDSMINRYTADRKLRHDDAYTAGNVAGKRPDRATLVYTQRCKEAWKDVPVILGGIEASLRRTAHYDYWSDTVRRSVLVDSKADMLMFGNGERPLVEVAHRLAAGEPIAQIRDVRNTAIMVKEALPGWSGVDSTRLDTPGKIDPIPHPYGEDLPCADNKTVEPAKQEVKQVTVQPPRPKPWGKNLRSAAVL
;
A
#
# COMPACT_ATOMS: atom_id res chain seq x y z
N MET A 1 -24.34 -25.26 11.70
CA MET A 1 -22.98 -24.92 12.15
C MET A 1 -22.61 -23.60 11.49
N SER A 2 -22.42 -22.55 12.30
CA SER A 2 -22.13 -21.20 11.79
C SER A 2 -20.86 -21.24 10.93
N ALA A 3 -20.92 -20.69 9.72
CA ALA A 3 -19.75 -20.48 8.90
C ALA A 3 -18.88 -19.43 9.60
N ILE A 4 -17.97 -19.88 10.44
CA ILE A 4 -16.92 -19.04 11.01
C ILE A 4 -16.11 -18.55 9.81
N SER A 5 -16.31 -17.29 9.43
CA SER A 5 -15.42 -16.60 8.52
C SER A 5 -14.01 -16.74 9.09
N LEU A 6 -13.13 -17.46 8.39
CA LEU A 6 -11.74 -17.68 8.77
C LEU A 6 -10.91 -16.38 8.82
N ILE A 7 -11.51 -15.26 8.44
CA ILE A 7 -10.91 -13.93 8.40
C ILE A 7 -11.81 -13.00 9.22
N GLN A 8 -11.77 -13.15 10.54
CA GLN A 8 -12.20 -12.07 11.43
C GLN A 8 -10.97 -11.26 11.84
N PRO A 9 -11.08 -9.92 11.90
CA PRO A 9 -10.00 -9.10 12.41
C PRO A 9 -9.81 -9.39 13.91
N ASP A 10 -8.56 -9.47 14.35
CA ASP A 10 -8.24 -9.75 15.76
C ASP A 10 -8.74 -8.65 16.69
N ARG A 11 -8.92 -7.43 16.19
CA ARG A 11 -9.41 -6.25 16.93
C ARG A 11 -10.31 -5.36 16.08
N ASP A 12 -11.19 -4.62 16.75
CA ASP A 12 -11.98 -3.57 16.11
C ASP A 12 -11.16 -2.28 15.92
N LEU A 13 -11.49 -1.48 14.90
CA LEU A 13 -10.74 -0.30 14.48
C LEU A 13 -10.60 0.76 15.58
N PHE A 14 -11.65 0.97 16.38
CA PHE A 14 -11.69 1.97 17.44
C PHE A 14 -11.52 1.37 18.84
N SER A 15 -11.02 0.12 18.92
CA SER A 15 -10.78 -0.55 20.21
C SER A 15 -9.44 -0.16 20.87
N TRP A 16 -8.58 0.55 20.15
CA TRP A 16 -7.34 1.06 20.72
C TRP A 16 -7.61 2.23 21.68
N PRO A 17 -6.90 2.31 22.83
CA PRO A 17 -6.93 3.52 23.64
C PRO A 17 -6.47 4.70 22.80
N GLN A 18 -7.21 5.80 22.86
CA GLN A 18 -6.80 7.00 22.15
C GLN A 18 -5.45 7.48 22.66
N TYR A 19 -4.63 7.97 21.74
CA TYR A 19 -3.32 8.53 22.05
C TYR A 19 -3.48 9.87 22.80
N TRP A 20 -2.41 10.29 23.50
CA TRP A 20 -2.46 11.36 24.49
C TRP A 20 -3.01 12.69 23.94
N ALA A 21 -2.81 12.97 22.65
CA ALA A 21 -3.22 14.21 22.02
C ALA A 21 -4.72 14.28 21.70
N ALA A 22 -5.50 13.24 22.02
CA ALA A 22 -6.96 13.26 21.91
C ALA A 22 -7.62 14.41 22.69
N CYS A 23 -6.95 14.93 23.73
CA CYS A 23 -7.44 16.07 24.51
C CYS A 23 -7.55 17.38 23.70
N PHE A 24 -6.82 17.52 22.59
CA PHE A 24 -6.91 18.70 21.72
C PHE A 24 -8.14 18.66 20.80
N GLY A 25 -8.77 17.49 20.63
CA GLY A 25 -9.81 17.27 19.63
C GLY A 25 -9.26 17.29 18.19
N PRO A 26 -10.13 17.03 17.20
CA PRO A 26 -9.75 17.06 15.79
C PRO A 26 -9.52 18.49 15.31
N ALA A 27 -8.50 18.70 14.46
CA ALA A 27 -8.27 20.00 13.84
C ALA A 27 -9.35 20.30 12.79
N PRO A 28 -9.78 21.57 12.59
CA PRO A 28 -10.71 21.91 11.51
C PRO A 28 -10.21 21.45 10.14
N PHE A 29 -8.91 21.61 9.89
CA PHE A 29 -8.15 21.03 8.79
C PHE A 29 -6.80 20.57 9.33
N LEU A 30 -6.22 19.52 8.73
CA LEU A 30 -4.84 19.12 9.00
C LEU A 30 -3.90 20.29 8.66
N PRO A 31 -2.99 20.70 9.57
CA PRO A 31 -2.07 21.80 9.32
C PRO A 31 -1.06 21.45 8.22
N MET A 32 -0.80 22.44 7.37
CA MET A 32 0.19 22.44 6.29
C MET A 32 1.36 23.39 6.56
N SER A 33 1.26 24.25 7.58
CA SER A 33 2.32 25.18 7.97
C SER A 33 2.53 25.23 9.50
N ARG A 34 3.64 25.85 9.92
CA ARG A 34 3.91 26.07 11.35
C ARG A 34 2.95 27.05 11.98
N GLU A 35 2.55 28.07 11.23
CA GLU A 35 1.59 29.07 11.68
C GLU A 35 0.21 28.44 11.95
N GLU A 36 -0.20 27.46 11.14
CA GLU A 36 -1.43 26.69 11.39
C GLU A 36 -1.28 25.76 12.60
N MET A 37 -0.11 25.16 12.81
CA MET A 37 0.16 24.38 14.04
C MET A 37 0.11 25.26 15.29
N ASP A 38 0.66 26.49 15.23
CA ASP A 38 0.64 27.44 16.33
C ASP A 38 -0.81 27.85 16.69
N GLN A 39 -1.68 28.01 15.69
CA GLN A 39 -3.11 28.27 15.91
C GLN A 39 -3.82 27.09 16.60
N LEU A 40 -3.37 25.86 16.35
CA LEU A 40 -3.85 24.65 17.03
C LEU A 40 -3.19 24.42 18.40
N GLY A 41 -2.17 25.22 18.75
CA GLY A 41 -1.36 25.03 19.95
C GLY A 41 -0.44 23.81 19.91
N TRP A 42 -0.05 23.36 18.71
CA TRP A 42 0.79 22.17 18.50
C TRP A 42 2.26 22.55 18.31
N ASP A 43 3.14 21.98 19.14
CA ASP A 43 4.60 22.13 18.99
C ASP A 43 5.19 21.25 17.87
N SER A 44 4.57 20.10 17.63
CA SER A 44 5.04 19.04 16.73
C SER A 44 3.85 18.22 16.22
N CYS A 45 4.02 17.63 15.03
CA CYS A 45 3.11 16.59 14.55
C CYS A 45 3.62 15.23 15.02
N ASP A 46 2.72 14.31 15.37
CA ASP A 46 3.11 12.94 15.65
C ASP A 46 3.35 12.19 14.34
N ILE A 47 2.50 12.45 13.34
CA ILE A 47 2.57 11.85 12.00
C ILE A 47 2.45 12.95 10.97
N ILE A 48 3.28 12.91 9.92
CA ILE A 48 3.16 13.81 8.77
C ILE A 48 2.85 13.01 7.53
N LEU A 49 1.76 13.35 6.86
CA LEU A 49 1.38 12.77 5.57
C LEU A 49 1.96 13.62 4.44
N VAL A 50 2.60 12.98 3.47
CA VAL A 50 3.13 13.61 2.26
C VAL A 50 2.39 13.06 1.06
N THR A 51 1.74 13.95 0.30
CA THR A 51 0.87 13.57 -0.83
C THR A 51 1.24 14.31 -2.10
N GLY A 52 1.09 13.63 -3.24
CA GLY A 52 1.23 14.23 -4.57
C GLY A 52 -0.01 14.95 -5.08
N ASP A 53 -1.16 14.81 -4.42
CA ASP A 53 -2.38 15.58 -4.70
C ASP A 53 -2.38 16.89 -3.90
N ALA A 54 -3.18 17.86 -4.33
CA ALA A 54 -3.59 18.97 -3.47
C ALA A 54 -4.35 18.44 -2.25
N TYR A 55 -4.20 19.10 -1.10
CA TYR A 55 -4.97 18.73 0.08
C TYR A 55 -6.42 19.19 -0.07
N VAL A 56 -7.32 18.22 -0.21
CA VAL A 56 -8.76 18.40 -0.17
C VAL A 56 -9.30 17.46 0.88
N ASP A 57 -9.84 18.02 1.96
CA ASP A 57 -10.39 17.24 3.07
C ASP A 57 -11.78 16.68 2.72
N HIS A 58 -11.79 15.62 1.92
CA HIS A 58 -12.99 14.99 1.39
C HIS A 58 -12.82 13.46 1.32
N PRO A 59 -13.87 12.65 1.57
CA PRO A 59 -13.77 11.18 1.53
C PRO A 59 -13.40 10.58 0.17
N SER A 60 -13.41 11.35 -0.92
CA SER A 60 -12.87 10.87 -2.21
C SER A 60 -11.34 10.93 -2.29
N PHE A 61 -10.69 11.47 -1.26
CA PHE A 61 -9.25 11.69 -1.18
C PHE A 61 -8.66 10.79 -0.08
N GLY A 62 -7.87 9.79 -0.48
CA GLY A 62 -7.43 8.73 0.43
C GLY A 62 -6.55 9.21 1.60
N MET A 63 -5.72 10.23 1.35
CA MET A 63 -4.87 10.84 2.38
C MET A 63 -5.68 11.61 3.44
N ALA A 64 -6.84 12.19 3.08
CA ALA A 64 -7.75 12.85 4.00
C ALA A 64 -8.39 11.81 4.93
N ILE A 65 -8.87 10.69 4.36
CA ILE A 65 -9.36 9.56 5.17
C ILE A 65 -8.28 9.05 6.13
N CYS A 66 -7.05 8.87 5.65
CA CYS A 66 -5.95 8.40 6.50
C CYS A 66 -5.63 9.38 7.63
N GLY A 67 -5.61 10.68 7.32
CA GLY A 67 -5.36 11.73 8.33
C GLY A 67 -6.47 11.80 9.38
N ARG A 68 -7.74 11.81 8.95
CA ARG A 68 -8.90 11.80 9.86
C ARG A 68 -8.98 10.50 10.68
N MET A 69 -8.60 9.36 10.11
CA MET A 69 -8.53 8.10 10.83
C MET A 69 -7.48 8.15 11.95
N LEU A 70 -6.31 8.72 11.68
CA LEU A 70 -5.24 8.90 12.68
C LEU A 70 -5.65 9.92 13.76
N GLU A 71 -6.28 11.04 13.40
CA GLU A 71 -6.82 11.99 14.38
C GLU A 71 -7.89 11.35 15.28
N ALA A 72 -8.76 10.49 14.72
CA ALA A 72 -9.75 9.77 15.51
C ALA A 72 -9.13 8.82 16.56
N GLN A 73 -7.89 8.37 16.30
CA GLN A 73 -7.08 7.60 17.25
C GLN A 73 -6.33 8.49 18.26
N GLY A 74 -6.45 9.82 18.17
CA GLY A 74 -5.85 10.78 19.09
C GLY A 74 -4.45 11.26 18.70
N PHE A 75 -4.01 11.07 17.45
CA PHE A 75 -2.71 11.57 16.97
C PHE A 75 -2.81 12.98 16.40
N ARG A 76 -1.75 13.79 16.56
CA ARG A 76 -1.60 15.06 15.83
C ARG A 76 -1.03 14.79 14.45
N VAL A 77 -1.82 15.10 13.42
CA VAL A 77 -1.48 14.77 12.04
C VAL A 77 -1.32 16.04 11.23
N GLY A 78 -0.15 16.21 10.61
CA GLY A 78 0.09 17.27 9.63
C GLY A 78 0.09 16.72 8.21
N ILE A 79 -0.07 17.59 7.21
CA ILE A 79 -0.02 17.20 5.81
C ILE A 79 0.86 18.14 4.98
N ILE A 80 1.70 17.58 4.13
CA ILE A 80 2.50 18.29 3.13
C ILE A 80 1.98 17.88 1.75
N SER A 81 1.23 18.78 1.10
CA SER A 81 0.65 18.52 -0.22
C SER A 81 1.48 19.14 -1.34
N GLN A 82 1.79 18.35 -2.36
CA GLN A 82 2.52 18.77 -3.56
C GLN A 82 3.81 19.56 -3.27
N PRO A 83 4.68 19.09 -2.35
CA PRO A 83 5.93 19.79 -2.08
C PRO A 83 6.80 19.85 -3.34
N ASP A 84 7.55 20.94 -3.50
CA ASP A 84 8.59 21.00 -4.53
C ASP A 84 9.69 19.98 -4.20
N TRP A 85 9.74 18.91 -4.99
CA TRP A 85 10.68 17.82 -4.80
C TRP A 85 12.12 18.18 -5.19
N ASN A 86 12.39 19.38 -5.68
CA ASN A 86 13.75 19.88 -5.88
C ASN A 86 14.31 20.53 -4.61
N ASN A 87 13.46 20.84 -3.64
CA ASN A 87 13.84 21.48 -2.39
C ASN A 87 13.54 20.59 -1.18
N LYS A 88 14.59 20.23 -0.44
CA LYS A 88 14.47 19.47 0.81
C LYS A 88 13.65 20.22 1.86
N ASP A 89 13.75 21.54 1.91
CA ASP A 89 13.14 22.36 2.97
C ASP A 89 11.60 22.30 2.94
N GLU A 90 11.01 22.03 1.78
CA GLU A 90 9.56 21.79 1.65
C GLU A 90 9.09 20.58 2.47
N PHE A 91 9.94 19.56 2.64
CA PHE A 91 9.66 18.38 3.48
C PHE A 91 9.98 18.61 4.95
N MET A 92 10.57 19.76 5.29
CA MET A 92 10.90 20.16 6.66
C MET A 92 9.94 21.23 7.20
N ARG A 93 8.97 21.70 6.39
CA ARG A 93 8.11 22.85 6.73
C ARG A 93 7.31 22.63 8.02
N LEU A 94 6.85 21.41 8.29
CA LEU A 94 6.17 21.02 9.55
C LEU A 94 7.14 20.50 10.64
N GLY A 95 8.43 20.50 10.36
CA GLY A 95 9.49 19.93 11.20
C GLY A 95 9.55 18.42 11.22
N LYS A 96 10.13 17.88 12.30
CA LYS A 96 10.31 16.44 12.50
C LYS A 96 9.04 15.85 13.12
N PRO A 97 8.45 14.78 12.55
CA PRO A 97 7.35 14.07 13.19
C PRO A 97 7.86 13.19 14.33
N ASN A 98 7.02 12.98 15.34
CA ASN A 98 7.40 12.16 16.50
C ASN A 98 7.42 10.65 16.20
N LEU A 99 6.60 10.19 15.27
CA LEU A 99 6.43 8.76 14.96
C LEU A 99 6.93 8.38 13.56
N PHE A 100 6.33 8.91 12.49
CA PHE A 100 6.71 8.55 11.12
C PHE A 100 6.19 9.54 10.06
N PHE A 101 6.74 9.42 8.84
CA PHE A 101 6.17 9.99 7.62
C PHE A 101 5.32 8.96 6.87
N GLY A 102 4.08 9.32 6.52
CA GLY A 102 3.24 8.56 5.61
C GLY A 102 3.31 9.13 4.20
N VAL A 103 3.80 8.39 3.21
CA VAL A 103 4.03 8.91 1.85
C VAL A 103 3.09 8.24 0.84
N THR A 104 2.41 9.05 0.03
CA THR A 104 1.56 8.58 -1.08
C THR A 104 1.77 9.44 -2.33
N ALA A 105 1.64 8.82 -3.51
CA ALA A 105 1.57 9.56 -4.78
C ALA A 105 0.25 10.34 -4.95
N GLY A 106 -0.76 10.07 -4.12
CA GLY A 106 -2.11 10.61 -4.24
C GLY A 106 -3.14 9.56 -4.66
N ASN A 107 -4.29 10.03 -5.16
CA ASN A 107 -5.42 9.23 -5.62
C ASN A 107 -5.14 8.52 -6.95
N MET A 108 -4.17 9.03 -7.73
CA MET A 108 -3.72 8.42 -8.98
C MET A 108 -2.22 8.18 -8.98
N ASP A 109 -1.80 7.16 -9.73
CA ASP A 109 -0.39 6.92 -10.04
C ASP A 109 0.22 8.13 -10.76
N SER A 110 1.42 8.56 -10.35
CA SER A 110 1.95 9.83 -10.84
C SER A 110 2.34 9.79 -12.32
N MET A 111 2.70 8.62 -12.84
CA MET A 111 2.96 8.44 -14.27
C MET A 111 1.66 8.47 -15.06
N ILE A 112 0.64 7.75 -14.60
CA ILE A 112 -0.67 7.73 -15.27
C ILE A 112 -1.31 9.12 -15.25
N ASN A 113 -1.08 9.92 -14.20
CA ASN A 113 -1.60 11.28 -14.14
C ASN A 113 -0.91 12.18 -15.19
N ARG A 114 0.43 12.11 -15.27
CA ARG A 114 1.23 12.98 -16.14
C ARG A 114 1.22 12.56 -17.62
N TYR A 115 1.03 11.29 -17.93
CA TYR A 115 1.16 10.75 -19.29
C TYR A 115 -0.07 9.96 -19.75
N THR A 116 -0.45 10.15 -21.02
CA THR A 116 -1.47 9.32 -21.69
C THR A 116 -0.95 7.89 -21.91
N ALA A 117 -1.84 6.96 -22.27
CA ALA A 117 -1.46 5.59 -22.61
C ALA A 117 -0.44 5.51 -23.76
N ASP A 118 -0.52 6.46 -24.70
CA ASP A 118 0.43 6.66 -25.80
C ASP A 118 1.72 7.40 -25.39
N ARG A 119 1.96 7.56 -24.08
CA ARG A 119 3.12 8.26 -23.49
C ARG A 119 3.21 9.75 -23.87
N LYS A 120 2.11 10.39 -24.25
CA LYS A 120 2.06 11.85 -24.46
C LYS A 120 1.86 12.57 -23.13
N LEU A 121 2.51 13.72 -22.98
CA LEU A 121 2.38 14.54 -21.78
C LEU A 121 0.97 15.15 -21.69
N ARG A 122 0.33 15.08 -20.53
CA ARG A 122 -0.88 15.87 -20.23
C ARG A 122 -0.50 17.29 -19.81
N HIS A 123 -1.35 18.24 -20.20
CA HIS A 123 -1.17 19.66 -19.89
C HIS A 123 -1.99 20.11 -18.68
N ASP A 124 -2.77 19.20 -18.10
CA ASP A 124 -3.62 19.38 -16.94
C ASP A 124 -3.41 18.26 -15.91
N ASP A 125 -3.74 18.56 -14.65
CA ASP A 125 -3.73 17.61 -13.54
C ASP A 125 -4.97 17.81 -12.66
N ALA A 126 -5.92 16.88 -12.74
CA ALA A 126 -7.21 16.96 -12.03
C ALA A 126 -7.09 16.97 -10.49
N TYR A 127 -5.95 16.58 -9.93
CA TYR A 127 -5.70 16.57 -8.48
C TYR A 127 -4.78 17.69 -8.02
N THR A 128 -4.49 18.65 -8.90
CA THR A 128 -3.73 19.85 -8.58
C THR A 128 -4.66 21.07 -8.55
N ALA A 129 -4.42 21.98 -7.61
CA ALA A 129 -5.16 23.24 -7.54
C ALA A 129 -5.07 24.02 -8.88
N GLY A 130 -6.23 24.37 -9.44
CA GLY A 130 -6.32 25.05 -10.73
C GLY A 130 -5.98 24.17 -11.94
N ASN A 131 -5.95 22.85 -11.78
CA ASN A 131 -5.61 21.86 -12.81
C ASN A 131 -4.21 22.05 -13.43
N VAL A 132 -3.29 22.66 -12.69
CA VAL A 132 -1.94 22.98 -13.20
C VAL A 132 -1.10 21.70 -13.30
N ALA A 133 -0.59 21.40 -14.50
CA ALA A 133 0.30 20.26 -14.68
C ALA A 133 1.69 20.46 -14.05
N GLY A 134 2.38 19.34 -13.77
CA GLY A 134 3.79 19.36 -13.36
C GLY A 134 4.03 19.73 -11.89
N LYS A 135 3.03 19.63 -11.01
CA LYS A 135 3.18 19.80 -9.56
C LYS A 135 3.54 18.52 -8.80
N ARG A 136 3.64 17.39 -9.51
CA ARG A 136 4.03 16.09 -8.96
C ARG A 136 5.17 15.49 -9.79
N PRO A 137 6.20 14.87 -9.18
CA PRO A 137 7.24 14.19 -9.92
C PRO A 137 6.77 12.84 -10.46
N ASP A 138 7.47 12.35 -11.46
CA ASP A 138 7.38 10.98 -11.93
C ASP A 138 7.81 10.03 -10.81
N ARG A 139 7.02 8.96 -10.60
CA ARG A 139 7.18 8.03 -9.48
C ARG A 139 7.24 8.75 -8.13
N ALA A 140 6.19 9.53 -7.84
CA ALA A 140 6.16 10.45 -6.72
C ALA A 140 6.46 9.79 -5.38
N THR A 141 5.94 8.58 -5.16
CA THR A 141 6.19 7.81 -3.93
C THR A 141 7.69 7.63 -3.69
N LEU A 142 8.46 7.30 -4.73
CA LEU A 142 9.91 7.10 -4.62
C LEU A 142 10.62 8.42 -4.31
N VAL A 143 10.32 9.48 -5.07
CA VAL A 143 10.97 10.78 -4.92
C VAL A 143 10.69 11.38 -3.55
N TYR A 144 9.43 11.39 -3.13
CA TYR A 144 9.02 11.94 -1.83
C TYR A 144 9.63 11.15 -0.66
N THR A 145 9.69 9.82 -0.76
CA THR A 145 10.37 9.00 0.27
C THR A 145 11.83 9.40 0.42
N GLN A 146 12.55 9.57 -0.68
CA GLN A 146 13.96 9.96 -0.65
C GLN A 146 14.13 11.34 -0.03
N ARG A 147 13.25 12.30 -0.34
CA ARG A 147 13.26 13.63 0.28
C ARG A 147 12.92 13.61 1.77
N CYS A 148 11.96 12.80 2.21
CA CYS A 148 11.70 12.59 3.63
C CYS A 148 12.94 12.02 4.35
N LYS A 149 13.63 11.03 3.77
CA LYS A 149 14.86 10.46 4.36
C LYS A 149 16.05 11.42 4.30
N GLU A 150 16.07 12.34 3.34
CA GLU A 150 17.05 13.43 3.28
C GLU A 150 16.77 14.48 4.39
N ALA A 151 15.49 14.82 4.60
CA ALA A 151 15.01 15.69 5.67
C ALA A 151 15.36 15.13 7.06
N TRP A 152 14.96 13.89 7.32
CA TRP A 152 15.13 13.23 8.62
C TRP A 152 15.48 11.75 8.42
N LYS A 153 16.76 11.41 8.64
CA LYS A 153 17.29 10.06 8.39
C LYS A 153 16.80 9.01 9.38
N ASP A 154 16.47 9.43 10.60
CA ASP A 154 16.11 8.58 11.73
C ASP A 154 14.60 8.37 11.87
N VAL A 155 13.79 9.07 11.07
CA VAL A 155 12.34 8.95 11.08
C VAL A 155 11.89 7.84 10.13
N PRO A 156 11.08 6.88 10.59
CA PRO A 156 10.49 5.87 9.72
C PRO A 156 9.65 6.48 8.59
N VAL A 157 9.73 5.90 7.40
CA VAL A 157 8.89 6.27 6.26
C VAL A 157 8.03 5.08 5.83
N ILE A 158 6.71 5.26 5.88
CA ILE A 158 5.71 4.26 5.53
C ILE A 158 5.02 4.66 4.23
N LEU A 159 5.00 3.76 3.25
CA LEU A 159 4.38 4.00 1.95
C LEU A 159 2.92 3.56 1.94
N GLY A 160 2.09 4.28 1.20
CA GLY A 160 0.70 3.91 0.96
C GLY A 160 0.18 4.38 -0.38
N GLY A 161 -1.10 4.12 -0.62
CA GLY A 161 -1.79 4.51 -1.86
C GLY A 161 -1.59 3.52 -3.01
N ILE A 162 -2.22 3.85 -4.13
CA ILE A 162 -2.32 2.97 -5.30
C ILE A 162 -0.93 2.72 -5.91
N GLU A 163 -0.14 3.78 -6.08
CA GLU A 163 1.20 3.67 -6.68
C GLU A 163 2.12 2.73 -5.87
N ALA A 164 2.13 2.84 -4.54
CA ALA A 164 2.91 1.95 -3.69
C ALA A 164 2.36 0.52 -3.75
N SER A 165 1.05 0.36 -3.59
CA SER A 165 0.38 -0.95 -3.55
C SER A 165 0.65 -1.79 -4.80
N LEU A 166 0.60 -1.19 -5.98
CA LEU A 166 0.84 -1.87 -7.26
C LEU A 166 2.32 -2.21 -7.48
N ARG A 167 3.23 -1.41 -6.92
CA ARG A 167 4.69 -1.58 -7.05
C ARG A 167 5.35 -2.30 -5.86
N ARG A 168 4.55 -2.94 -5.00
CA ARG A 168 5.02 -3.63 -3.77
C ARG A 168 5.89 -4.86 -4.05
N THR A 169 5.66 -5.54 -5.17
CA THR A 169 6.44 -6.69 -5.66
C THR A 169 7.21 -6.32 -6.93
N ALA A 170 8.03 -7.24 -7.42
CA ALA A 170 8.55 -7.11 -8.78
C ALA A 170 7.38 -6.97 -9.77
N HIS A 171 7.51 -6.03 -10.71
CA HIS A 171 6.47 -5.70 -11.67
C HIS A 171 7.08 -5.27 -13.00
N TYR A 172 6.36 -5.52 -14.08
CA TYR A 172 6.70 -4.96 -15.38
C TYR A 172 6.29 -3.49 -15.45
N ASP A 173 7.23 -2.62 -15.75
CA ASP A 173 7.00 -1.18 -15.85
C ASP A 173 6.82 -0.79 -17.32
N TYR A 174 5.58 -0.54 -17.70
CA TYR A 174 5.21 -0.15 -19.08
C TYR A 174 5.95 1.10 -19.57
N TRP A 175 6.30 2.04 -18.68
CA TRP A 175 6.94 3.29 -19.06
C TRP A 175 8.39 3.12 -19.52
N SER A 176 9.14 2.24 -18.85
CA SER A 176 10.54 1.94 -19.19
C SER A 176 10.74 0.64 -19.96
N ASP A 177 9.68 -0.14 -20.20
CA ASP A 177 9.75 -1.46 -20.85
C ASP A 177 10.74 -2.42 -20.15
N THR A 178 10.75 -2.39 -18.81
CA THR A 178 11.63 -3.23 -18.00
C THR A 178 10.91 -3.83 -16.80
N VAL A 179 11.39 -4.99 -16.35
CA VAL A 179 10.95 -5.54 -15.05
C VAL A 179 11.69 -4.81 -13.94
N ARG A 180 10.94 -4.11 -13.10
CA ARG A 180 11.47 -3.43 -11.91
C ARG A 180 11.24 -4.29 -10.68
N ARG A 181 12.17 -4.16 -9.73
CA ARG A 181 12.01 -4.70 -8.37
C ARG A 181 10.98 -3.89 -7.58
N SER A 182 10.67 -4.36 -6.37
CA SER A 182 9.76 -3.66 -5.44
C SER A 182 10.21 -2.21 -5.20
N VAL A 183 9.24 -1.30 -5.11
CA VAL A 183 9.47 0.10 -4.77
C VAL A 183 10.19 0.27 -3.44
N LEU A 184 10.00 -0.66 -2.49
CA LEU A 184 10.69 -0.66 -1.19
C LEU A 184 12.22 -0.70 -1.34
N VAL A 185 12.73 -1.41 -2.36
CA VAL A 185 14.18 -1.52 -2.59
C VAL A 185 14.76 -0.20 -3.12
N ASP A 186 14.04 0.47 -4.02
CA ASP A 186 14.51 1.70 -4.66
C ASP A 186 14.30 2.94 -3.76
N SER A 187 13.17 2.99 -3.03
CA SER A 187 12.83 4.11 -2.15
C SER A 187 13.53 4.03 -0.79
N LYS A 188 13.95 2.82 -0.38
CA LYS A 188 14.48 2.51 0.96
C LYS A 188 13.48 2.83 2.09
N ALA A 189 12.19 2.88 1.80
CA ALA A 189 11.16 3.00 2.83
C ALA A 189 11.19 1.82 3.81
N ASP A 190 10.72 2.06 5.03
CA ASP A 190 10.82 1.09 6.12
C ASP A 190 9.67 0.08 6.08
N MET A 191 8.50 0.51 5.58
CA MET A 191 7.30 -0.32 5.43
C MET A 191 6.42 0.20 4.28
N LEU A 192 5.60 -0.67 3.70
CA LEU A 192 4.57 -0.32 2.71
C LEU A 192 3.25 -0.96 3.13
N MET A 193 2.18 -0.17 3.14
CA MET A 193 0.80 -0.63 3.36
C MET A 193 0.08 -0.73 2.03
N PHE A 194 -0.64 -1.84 1.79
CA PHE A 194 -1.33 -2.08 0.53
C PHE A 194 -2.76 -2.60 0.74
N GLY A 195 -3.65 -2.32 -0.21
CA GLY A 195 -5.07 -2.67 -0.09
C GLY A 195 -5.80 -1.77 0.91
N ASN A 196 -6.68 -2.33 1.73
CA ASN A 196 -7.29 -1.58 2.84
C ASN A 196 -6.19 -1.26 3.88
N GLY A 197 -5.94 0.02 4.07
CA GLY A 197 -4.81 0.55 4.84
C GLY A 197 -5.19 0.99 6.25
N GLU A 198 -6.48 1.14 6.56
CA GLU A 198 -6.98 1.73 7.80
C GLU A 198 -6.57 0.88 9.01
N ARG A 199 -6.74 -0.43 8.92
CA ARG A 199 -6.33 -1.38 9.97
C ARG A 199 -4.82 -1.38 10.23
N PRO A 200 -3.95 -1.64 9.23
CA PRO A 200 -2.51 -1.62 9.46
C PRO A 200 -2.01 -0.23 9.87
N LEU A 201 -2.60 0.85 9.36
CA LEU A 201 -2.23 2.22 9.72
C LEU A 201 -2.41 2.47 11.22
N VAL A 202 -3.59 2.13 11.75
CA VAL A 202 -3.90 2.29 13.18
C VAL A 202 -3.00 1.40 14.04
N GLU A 203 -2.84 0.13 13.67
CA GLU A 203 -2.03 -0.82 14.43
C GLU A 203 -0.56 -0.41 14.49
N VAL A 204 0.03 -0.02 13.36
CA VAL A 204 1.43 0.41 13.30
C VAL A 204 1.62 1.74 14.05
N ALA A 205 0.71 2.70 13.90
CA ALA A 205 0.79 3.98 14.61
C ALA A 205 0.81 3.79 16.14
N HIS A 206 -0.07 2.94 16.68
CA HIS A 206 -0.10 2.64 18.12
C HIS A 206 1.13 1.87 18.61
N ARG A 207 1.65 0.93 17.82
CA ARG A 207 2.88 0.20 18.18
C ARG A 207 4.11 1.11 18.19
N LEU A 208 4.24 1.99 17.20
CA LEU A 208 5.28 3.02 17.18
C LEU A 208 5.13 3.99 18.36
N ALA A 209 3.91 4.39 18.70
CA ALA A 209 3.62 5.24 19.85
C ALA A 209 3.95 4.57 21.19
N ALA A 210 3.85 3.24 21.27
CA ALA A 210 4.30 2.44 22.41
C ALA A 210 5.83 2.26 22.46
N GLY A 211 6.58 2.82 21.51
CA GLY A 211 8.03 2.75 21.43
C GLY A 211 8.58 1.51 20.74
N GLU A 212 7.75 0.70 20.09
CA GLU A 212 8.23 -0.44 19.32
C GLU A 212 8.97 0.03 18.06
N PRO A 213 10.21 -0.39 17.81
CA PRO A 213 10.93 -0.01 16.60
C PRO A 213 10.27 -0.56 15.34
N ILE A 214 10.15 0.26 14.28
CA ILE A 214 9.53 -0.15 13.00
C ILE A 214 10.10 -1.46 12.43
N ALA A 215 11.39 -1.74 12.64
CA ALA A 215 12.06 -2.95 12.16
C ALA A 215 11.62 -4.25 12.87
N GLN A 216 10.94 -4.14 14.01
CA GLN A 216 10.38 -5.27 14.79
C GLN A 216 8.91 -5.55 14.42
N ILE A 217 8.22 -4.58 13.84
CA ILE A 217 6.83 -4.71 13.39
C ILE A 217 6.81 -5.48 12.06
N ARG A 218 6.60 -6.80 12.13
CA ARG A 218 6.69 -7.70 10.94
C ARG A 218 5.48 -8.60 10.70
N ASP A 219 4.53 -8.56 11.62
CA ASP A 219 3.38 -9.44 11.73
C ASP A 219 2.06 -8.74 11.40
N VAL A 220 2.10 -7.44 11.11
CA VAL A 220 0.93 -6.65 10.72
C VAL A 220 0.47 -7.05 9.32
N ARG A 221 -0.78 -7.50 9.20
CA ARG A 221 -1.38 -7.87 7.90
C ARG A 221 -1.47 -6.66 6.97
N ASN A 222 -1.52 -6.90 5.66
CA ASN A 222 -1.56 -5.86 4.63
C ASN A 222 -0.34 -4.92 4.61
N THR A 223 0.79 -5.38 5.16
CA THR A 223 2.07 -4.68 5.08
C THR A 223 3.09 -5.47 4.28
N ALA A 224 4.01 -4.76 3.64
CA ALA A 224 5.18 -5.31 2.97
C ALA A 224 6.43 -4.65 3.57
N ILE A 225 7.42 -5.49 3.88
CA ILE A 225 8.69 -5.10 4.48
C ILE A 225 9.84 -5.81 3.77
N MET A 226 11.02 -5.19 3.80
CA MET A 226 12.25 -5.83 3.32
C MET A 226 12.87 -6.65 4.44
N VAL A 227 13.04 -7.94 4.20
CA VAL A 227 13.74 -8.86 5.12
C VAL A 227 14.95 -9.46 4.41
N LYS A 228 16.03 -9.69 5.17
CA LYS A 228 17.25 -10.35 4.65
C LYS A 228 17.05 -11.86 4.47
N GLU A 229 16.22 -12.44 5.33
CA GLU A 229 15.94 -13.87 5.41
C GLU A 229 14.44 -14.08 5.59
N ALA A 230 13.94 -15.25 5.22
CA ALA A 230 12.55 -15.60 5.42
C ALA A 230 12.20 -15.62 6.91
N LEU A 231 11.01 -15.11 7.25
CA LEU A 231 10.53 -15.13 8.64
C LEU A 231 10.21 -16.56 9.09
N PRO A 232 10.29 -16.88 10.39
CA PRO A 232 9.92 -18.20 10.90
C PRO A 232 8.50 -18.60 10.48
N GLY A 233 8.34 -19.80 9.93
CA GLY A 233 7.05 -20.29 9.41
C GLY A 233 6.68 -19.80 8.02
N TRP A 234 7.45 -18.89 7.42
CA TRP A 234 7.28 -18.47 6.03
C TRP A 234 8.20 -19.28 5.12
N SER A 235 7.61 -19.93 4.11
CA SER A 235 8.35 -20.61 3.05
C SER A 235 8.14 -19.89 1.73
N GLY A 236 9.21 -19.75 0.94
CA GLY A 236 9.07 -19.31 -0.45
C GLY A 236 8.21 -20.30 -1.23
N VAL A 237 7.17 -19.79 -1.90
CA VAL A 237 6.40 -20.57 -2.87
C VAL A 237 7.03 -20.33 -4.23
N ASP A 238 7.44 -21.40 -4.90
CA ASP A 238 7.92 -21.32 -6.28
C ASP A 238 6.77 -20.83 -7.17
N SER A 239 6.95 -19.64 -7.76
CA SER A 239 5.92 -19.01 -8.59
C SER A 239 5.59 -19.85 -9.83
N THR A 240 6.52 -20.66 -10.32
CA THR A 240 6.31 -21.53 -11.50
C THR A 240 5.28 -22.63 -11.25
N ARG A 241 4.99 -22.92 -9.97
CA ARG A 241 3.92 -23.84 -9.56
C ARG A 241 2.53 -23.23 -9.69
N LEU A 242 2.41 -21.91 -9.59
CA LEU A 242 1.14 -21.18 -9.68
C LEU A 242 0.91 -20.65 -11.09
N ASP A 243 1.90 -19.98 -11.66
CA ASP A 243 1.88 -19.43 -13.02
C ASP A 243 2.91 -20.18 -13.87
N THR A 244 2.44 -21.16 -14.64
CA THR A 244 3.27 -21.83 -15.64
C THR A 244 3.20 -21.03 -16.94
N PRO A 245 4.34 -20.61 -17.54
CA PRO A 245 4.33 -19.98 -18.86
C PRO A 245 3.58 -20.89 -19.85
N GLY A 246 2.47 -20.41 -20.39
CA GLY A 246 1.53 -21.22 -21.14
C GLY A 246 0.60 -20.36 -21.97
N LYS A 247 -0.36 -21.02 -22.63
CA LYS A 247 -1.39 -20.31 -23.39
C LYS A 247 -2.23 -19.51 -22.40
N ILE A 248 -2.19 -18.18 -22.51
CA ILE A 248 -3.03 -17.28 -21.71
C ILE A 248 -4.47 -17.62 -22.07
N ASP A 249 -5.27 -18.02 -21.07
CA ASP A 249 -6.70 -18.19 -21.28
C ASP A 249 -7.28 -16.86 -21.78
N PRO A 250 -8.15 -16.87 -22.79
CA PRO A 250 -8.74 -15.64 -23.30
C PRO A 250 -9.42 -14.92 -22.14
N ILE A 251 -8.95 -13.69 -21.85
CA ILE A 251 -9.51 -12.86 -20.78
C ILE A 251 -10.97 -12.63 -21.14
N PRO A 252 -11.94 -13.12 -20.35
CA PRO A 252 -13.35 -12.87 -20.62
C PRO A 252 -13.56 -11.37 -20.69
N HIS A 253 -14.21 -10.90 -21.75
CA HIS A 253 -14.46 -9.47 -21.90
C HIS A 253 -15.28 -9.00 -20.69
N PRO A 254 -14.79 -8.06 -19.87
CA PRO A 254 -15.46 -7.69 -18.61
C PRO A 254 -16.83 -7.01 -18.82
N TYR A 255 -17.16 -6.67 -20.06
CA TYR A 255 -18.45 -6.14 -20.51
C TYR A 255 -19.04 -6.95 -21.67
N GLY A 256 -18.60 -8.21 -21.86
CA GLY A 256 -19.10 -9.08 -22.93
C GLY A 256 -20.53 -9.54 -22.66
N GLU A 257 -21.27 -9.83 -23.73
CA GLU A 257 -22.66 -10.34 -23.66
C GLU A 257 -22.74 -11.73 -23.00
N ASP A 258 -21.60 -12.38 -22.77
CA ASP A 258 -21.47 -13.69 -22.13
C ASP A 258 -21.49 -13.64 -20.58
N LEU A 259 -21.76 -12.49 -19.97
CA LEU A 259 -21.90 -12.35 -18.52
C LEU A 259 -23.24 -12.95 -18.04
N PRO A 260 -23.29 -13.66 -16.89
CA PRO A 260 -24.53 -14.21 -16.33
C PRO A 260 -25.58 -13.16 -15.95
N CYS A 261 -25.27 -11.88 -16.08
CA CYS A 261 -26.14 -10.75 -15.79
C CYS A 261 -26.53 -9.95 -17.06
N ALA A 262 -26.03 -10.29 -18.25
CA ALA A 262 -26.27 -9.53 -19.47
C ALA A 262 -27.69 -9.76 -20.03
N ASP A 263 -28.28 -10.92 -19.77
CA ASP A 263 -29.66 -11.23 -20.10
C ASP A 263 -30.44 -11.61 -18.85
N ASN A 264 -31.64 -11.04 -18.70
CA ASN A 264 -32.61 -11.35 -17.66
C ASN A 264 -33.25 -12.75 -17.85
N LYS A 265 -32.46 -13.73 -18.32
CA LYS A 265 -32.84 -15.13 -18.47
C LYS A 265 -32.23 -15.90 -17.32
N THR A 266 -33.06 -16.55 -16.54
CA THR A 266 -32.65 -17.58 -15.58
C THR A 266 -31.87 -18.65 -16.32
N VAL A 267 -30.54 -18.64 -16.15
CA VAL A 267 -29.68 -19.74 -16.58
C VAL A 267 -29.94 -20.88 -15.61
N GLU A 268 -30.66 -21.92 -16.08
CA GLU A 268 -30.76 -23.15 -15.31
C GLU A 268 -29.35 -23.69 -15.07
N PRO A 269 -28.98 -24.06 -13.83
CA PRO A 269 -27.66 -24.56 -13.55
C PRO A 269 -27.40 -25.80 -14.41
N ALA A 270 -26.32 -25.77 -15.19
CA ALA A 270 -25.91 -26.93 -15.98
C ALA A 270 -25.83 -28.14 -15.05
N LYS A 271 -26.60 -29.19 -15.34
CA LYS A 271 -26.53 -30.47 -14.63
C LYS A 271 -25.09 -30.94 -14.70
N GLN A 272 -24.36 -30.84 -13.58
CA GLN A 272 -23.08 -31.50 -13.43
C GLN A 272 -23.35 -33.00 -13.46
N GLU A 273 -23.10 -33.63 -14.60
CA GLU A 273 -22.95 -35.07 -14.65
C GLU A 273 -21.76 -35.45 -13.75
N VAL A 274 -22.05 -36.20 -12.70
CA VAL A 274 -21.08 -36.71 -11.74
C VAL A 274 -20.15 -37.67 -12.49
N LYS A 275 -19.02 -37.18 -13.01
CA LYS A 275 -17.96 -38.06 -13.50
C LYS A 275 -17.25 -38.67 -12.30
N GLN A 276 -17.35 -39.99 -12.18
CA GLN A 276 -16.56 -40.75 -11.20
C GLN A 276 -15.06 -40.53 -11.48
N VAL A 277 -14.40 -39.77 -10.60
CA VAL A 277 -12.95 -39.58 -10.63
C VAL A 277 -12.32 -40.84 -10.04
N THR A 278 -11.77 -41.70 -10.90
CA THR A 278 -10.95 -42.82 -10.43
C THR A 278 -9.56 -42.27 -10.09
N VAL A 279 -9.26 -42.15 -8.79
CA VAL A 279 -7.94 -41.72 -8.32
C VAL A 279 -6.93 -42.82 -8.66
N GLN A 280 -6.15 -42.62 -9.72
CA GLN A 280 -5.01 -43.48 -10.01
C GLN A 280 -3.78 -43.02 -9.21
N PRO A 281 -3.02 -43.93 -8.60
CA PRO A 281 -1.74 -43.57 -8.02
C PRO A 281 -0.82 -42.98 -9.10
N PRO A 282 0.01 -41.98 -8.74
CA PRO A 282 0.89 -41.32 -9.70
C PRO A 282 1.83 -42.33 -10.35
N ARG A 283 1.99 -42.26 -11.68
CA ARG A 283 2.93 -43.10 -12.42
C ARG A 283 4.33 -42.91 -11.83
N PRO A 284 5.04 -43.99 -11.46
CA PRO A 284 6.39 -43.88 -10.91
C PRO A 284 7.31 -43.22 -11.95
N LYS A 285 8.04 -42.19 -11.52
CA LYS A 285 8.96 -41.43 -12.38
C LYS A 285 10.12 -42.33 -12.84
N PRO A 286 10.59 -42.22 -14.09
CA PRO A 286 11.60 -43.12 -14.66
C PRO A 286 12.95 -43.17 -13.92
N TRP A 287 13.27 -42.13 -13.13
CA TRP A 287 14.54 -42.01 -12.40
C TRP A 287 14.53 -42.60 -10.98
N GLY A 288 13.44 -43.24 -10.55
CA GLY A 288 13.32 -43.82 -9.20
C GLY A 288 13.96 -45.20 -8.98
N LYS A 289 14.65 -45.80 -9.96
CA LYS A 289 15.17 -47.18 -9.85
C LYS A 289 16.58 -47.33 -9.25
N ASN A 290 17.31 -46.24 -8.97
CA ASN A 290 18.73 -46.32 -8.58
C ASN A 290 19.10 -45.65 -7.24
N LEU A 291 18.25 -45.69 -6.22
CA LEU A 291 18.66 -45.36 -4.85
C LEU A 291 18.29 -46.51 -3.92
N ARG A 292 19.10 -47.58 -4.00
CA ARG A 292 19.20 -48.59 -2.95
C ARG A 292 19.86 -47.96 -1.73
N SER A 293 19.14 -48.02 -0.60
CA SER A 293 19.67 -48.22 0.75
C SER A 293 20.91 -47.39 1.16
N ALA A 294 20.66 -46.32 1.90
CA ALA A 294 21.50 -45.96 3.03
C ALA A 294 20.57 -45.53 4.18
N ALA A 295 20.36 -46.44 5.12
CA ALA A 295 19.87 -46.11 6.44
C ALA A 295 21.02 -45.45 7.22
N VAL A 296 20.82 -44.26 7.76
CA VAL A 296 21.55 -43.77 8.93
C VAL A 296 20.58 -42.91 9.76
N LEU A 297 20.67 -43.13 11.07
CA LEU A 297 19.97 -42.53 12.21
C LEU A 297 19.75 -41.01 12.14
#